data_AF-A0A261KJF7-F1
#
_entry.id   AF-A0A261KJF7-F1
#
_cell.length_a   1.000
_cell.length_b   1.000
_cell.length_c   1.000
_cell.angle_alpha   90.00
_cell.angle_beta   90.00
_cell.angle_gamma   90.00
#
_symmetry.space_group_name_H-M   'P 1'
#
loop_
_entity.id
_entity.type
_entity.pdbx_description
1 polymer ?
#
loop_
_entity_poly.entity_id
_entity_poly.type
_entity_poly.pdbx_seq_one_letter_code
_entity_poly.pdbx_strand_id
1 'polypeptide(L)'
;MTLLVDNSNITAEDADLILSSVAMNLLMEEELEVDEGPEIILVGELSQIQWSALIPQLQGWIKLEHENEEVKAQLKAENISVIELDSLTEKIHGFQTKE
;
A
#
# COMPACT_ATOMS: atom_id res chain seq x y z
N MET A 1 -8.82 -1.60 -8.17
CA MET A 1 -7.89 -2.28 -7.22
C MET A 1 -7.75 -1.36 -6.02
N THR A 2 -7.78 -1.89 -4.80
CA THR A 2 -7.74 -1.06 -3.58
C THR A 2 -6.47 -1.36 -2.80
N LEU A 3 -5.70 -0.32 -2.51
CA LEU A 3 -4.50 -0.36 -1.68
C LEU A 3 -4.84 0.17 -0.28
N LEU A 4 -4.50 -0.59 0.74
CA LEU A 4 -4.68 -0.20 2.14
C LEU A 4 -3.33 0.18 2.72
N VAL A 5 -3.24 1.36 3.33
CA VAL A 5 -2.00 1.88 3.90
C VAL A 5 -2.19 2.15 5.38
N ASP A 6 -1.38 1.49 6.21
CA ASP A 6 -1.33 1.80 7.63
C ASP A 6 -0.65 3.15 7.85
N ASN A 7 -1.35 4.08 8.49
CA ASN A 7 -0.82 5.38 8.89
C ASN A 7 -0.80 5.57 10.41
N SER A 8 -0.90 4.50 11.21
CA SER A 8 -0.96 4.57 12.69
C SER A 8 0.20 5.35 13.34
N ASN A 9 1.34 5.45 12.66
CA ASN A 9 2.57 6.09 13.17
C ASN A 9 2.77 7.54 12.70
N ILE A 10 1.86 8.09 11.91
CA ILE A 10 1.92 9.47 11.41
C ILE A 10 0.56 10.15 11.57
N THR A 11 0.51 11.48 11.47
CA THR A 11 -0.78 12.18 11.51
C THR A 11 -1.55 11.95 10.22
N ALA A 12 -2.89 12.08 10.27
CA ALA A 12 -3.72 11.97 9.07
C ALA A 12 -3.35 13.07 8.06
N GLU A 13 -3.07 14.29 8.55
CA GLU A 13 -2.65 15.41 7.74
C GLU A 13 -1.32 15.15 7.01
N ASP A 14 -0.33 14.58 7.70
CA ASP A 14 0.95 14.22 7.09
C ASP A 14 0.79 13.10 6.08
N ALA A 15 -0.06 12.10 6.36
CA ALA A 15 -0.34 10.99 5.46
C ALA A 15 -0.97 11.47 4.14
N ASP A 16 -1.97 12.34 4.24
CA ASP A 16 -2.63 12.94 3.07
C ASP A 16 -1.66 13.79 2.24
N LEU A 17 -0.78 14.56 2.91
CA LEU A 17 0.23 15.38 2.23
C LEU A 17 1.24 14.49 1.48
N ILE A 18 1.73 13.43 2.12
CA ILE A 18 2.66 12.47 1.51
C ILE A 18 2.00 11.82 0.29
N LEU A 19 0.80 11.26 0.43
CA LEU A 19 0.09 10.61 -0.67
C LEU A 19 -0.18 11.57 -1.83
N SER A 20 -0.61 12.80 -1.53
CA SER A 20 -0.84 13.84 -2.55
C SER A 20 0.45 14.20 -3.29
N SER A 21 1.57 14.35 -2.56
CA SER A 21 2.87 14.65 -3.17
C SER A 21 3.36 13.51 -4.08
N VAL A 22 3.20 12.26 -3.65
CA VAL A 22 3.57 11.08 -4.44
C VAL A 22 2.70 11.00 -5.68
N ALA A 23 1.38 11.14 -5.53
CA ALA A 23 0.45 11.11 -6.65
C ALA A 23 0.78 12.22 -7.67
N MET A 24 1.04 13.46 -7.21
CA MET A 24 1.39 14.56 -8.09
C MET A 24 2.71 14.32 -8.83
N ASN A 25 3.74 13.81 -8.14
CA ASN A 25 5.00 13.47 -8.77
C ASN A 25 4.81 12.39 -9.84
N LEU A 26 4.05 11.33 -9.55
CA LEU A 26 3.76 10.26 -10.52
C LEU A 26 3.01 10.80 -11.75
N LEU A 27 1.99 11.64 -11.55
CA LEU A 27 1.23 12.25 -12.65
C LEU A 27 2.09 13.15 -13.54
N MET A 28 3.08 13.83 -12.97
CA MET A 28 3.93 14.79 -13.70
C MET A 28 5.21 14.17 -14.29
N GLU A 29 5.86 13.28 -13.55
CA GLU A 29 7.15 12.69 -13.94
C GLU A 29 7.00 11.45 -14.83
N GLU A 30 5.97 10.62 -14.60
CA GLU A 30 5.75 9.39 -15.36
C GLU A 30 4.74 9.55 -16.50
N GLU A 31 4.27 10.78 -16.77
CA GLU A 31 3.23 11.11 -17.76
C GLU A 31 2.01 10.17 -17.66
N LEU A 32 1.68 9.74 -16.44
CA LEU A 32 0.66 8.73 -16.18
C LEU A 32 -0.74 9.30 -16.49
N GLU A 33 -1.36 8.81 -17.56
CA GLU A 33 -2.78 9.02 -17.84
C GLU A 33 -3.62 8.09 -16.96
N VAL A 34 -4.19 8.63 -15.88
CA VAL A 34 -5.03 7.87 -14.95
C VAL A 34 -6.48 8.31 -15.10
N ASP A 35 -7.25 7.59 -15.92
CA ASP A 35 -8.70 7.80 -16.07
C ASP A 35 -9.46 7.31 -14.82
N GLU A 36 -9.05 6.16 -14.28
CA GLU A 36 -9.45 5.63 -12.96
C GLU A 36 -8.23 5.00 -12.26
N GLY A 37 -7.64 5.72 -11.30
CA GLY A 37 -6.51 5.23 -10.51
C GLY A 37 -6.89 4.14 -9.49
N PRO A 38 -5.89 3.48 -8.87
CA PRO A 38 -6.16 2.58 -7.75
C PRO A 38 -6.76 3.38 -6.59
N GLU A 39 -7.74 2.79 -5.92
CA GLU A 39 -8.30 3.38 -4.71
C GLU A 39 -7.31 3.19 -3.56
N ILE A 40 -6.95 4.26 -2.84
CA ILE A 40 -6.04 4.20 -1.70
C ILE A 40 -6.82 4.57 -0.44
N ILE A 41 -6.78 3.70 0.56
CA ILE A 41 -7.48 3.91 1.83
C ILE A 41 -6.47 3.85 2.99
N LEU A 42 -6.47 4.88 3.82
CA LEU A 42 -5.70 4.95 5.06
C LEU A 42 -6.42 4.19 6.18
N VAL A 43 -5.71 3.31 6.89
CA VAL A 43 -6.32 2.37 7.87
C VAL A 43 -5.73 2.45 9.28
N GLY A 44 -4.99 3.51 9.62
CA GLY A 44 -4.28 3.63 10.90
C GLY A 44 -5.14 3.75 12.15
N GLU A 45 -6.45 3.98 12.01
CA GLU A 45 -7.38 4.03 13.15
C GLU A 45 -8.16 2.73 13.35
N LEU A 46 -7.84 1.67 12.61
CA LEU A 46 -8.57 0.40 12.73
C LEU A 46 -8.26 -0.30 14.06
N SER A 47 -9.32 -0.65 14.78
CA SER A 47 -9.24 -1.52 15.95
C SER A 47 -8.89 -2.96 15.58
N GLN A 48 -8.42 -3.75 16.55
CA GLN A 48 -8.08 -5.16 16.36
C GLN A 48 -9.23 -5.99 15.73
N ILE A 49 -10.48 -5.68 16.07
CA ILE A 49 -11.66 -6.37 15.53
C ILE A 49 -11.85 -6.04 14.04
N GLN A 50 -11.71 -4.76 13.67
CA GLN A 50 -11.82 -4.32 12.27
C GLN A 50 -10.71 -4.93 11.42
N TRP A 51 -9.48 -4.93 11.94
CA TRP A 51 -8.36 -5.62 11.34
C TRP A 51 -8.61 -7.12 11.15
N SER A 52 -9.11 -7.80 12.17
CA SER A 52 -9.44 -9.24 12.08
C SER A 52 -10.51 -9.53 11.01
N ALA A 53 -11.43 -8.61 10.77
CA ALA A 53 -12.42 -8.72 9.69
C ALA A 53 -11.84 -8.39 8.30
N LEU A 54 -10.79 -7.58 8.25
CA LEU A 54 -10.12 -7.13 7.03
C LEU A 54 -9.11 -8.15 6.51
N ILE A 55 -8.29 -8.74 7.40
CA ILE A 55 -7.27 -9.77 7.08
C ILE A 55 -7.73 -10.82 6.07
N PRO A 56 -8.88 -11.50 6.24
CA PRO A 56 -9.30 -12.55 5.32
C PRO A 56 -9.67 -12.04 3.92
N GLN A 57 -9.86 -10.73 3.75
CA GLN A 57 -10.15 -10.11 2.45
C GLN A 57 -8.88 -9.57 1.76
N LEU A 58 -7.74 -9.56 2.45
CA LEU A 58 -6.47 -9.11 1.89
C LEU A 58 -5.94 -10.13 0.89
N GLN A 59 -5.61 -9.64 -0.31
CA GLN A 59 -5.06 -10.46 -1.39
C GLN A 59 -3.55 -10.68 -1.24
N GLY A 60 -2.88 -9.80 -0.50
CA GLY A 60 -1.47 -9.91 -0.19
C GLY A 60 -1.02 -8.77 0.73
N TRP A 61 0.20 -8.92 1.24
CA TRP A 61 0.85 -7.94 2.10
C TRP A 61 2.16 -7.51 1.44
N ILE A 62 2.27 -6.24 1.08
CA ILE A 62 3.50 -5.69 0.48
C ILE A 62 4.51 -5.48 1.61
N LYS A 63 5.58 -6.26 1.59
CA LYS A 63 6.63 -6.16 2.60
C LYS A 63 7.53 -4.97 2.31
N LEU A 64 7.66 -4.09 3.29
CA LEU A 64 8.55 -2.93 3.25
C LEU A 64 9.76 -3.14 4.17
N GLU A 65 10.83 -2.36 3.96
CA GLU A 65 12.02 -2.38 4.83
C GLU A 65 11.69 -1.86 6.25
N HIS A 66 10.74 -0.93 6.34
CA HIS A 66 10.32 -0.28 7.58
C HIS A 66 8.83 -0.51 7.81
N GLU A 67 8.47 -1.71 8.26
CA GLU A 67 7.09 -2.04 8.59
C GLU A 67 6.70 -1.53 9.98
N ASN A 68 5.41 -1.29 10.16
CA ASN A 68 4.84 -1.15 11.48
C ASN A 68 4.77 -2.53 12.17
N GLU A 69 5.87 -2.89 12.84
CA GLU A 69 5.98 -4.16 13.56
C GLU A 69 4.91 -4.33 14.65
N GLU A 70 4.37 -3.22 15.19
CA GLU A 70 3.29 -3.27 16.17
C GLU A 70 1.99 -3.81 15.55
N VAL A 71 1.63 -3.29 14.36
CA VAL A 71 0.47 -3.76 13.60
C VAL A 71 0.69 -5.20 13.16
N LYS A 72 1.87 -5.52 12.62
CA LYS A 72 2.21 -6.88 12.18
C LYS A 72 2.08 -7.92 13.31
N ALA A 73 2.54 -7.59 14.51
CA ALA A 73 2.41 -8.44 15.69
C ALA A 73 0.93 -8.61 16.12
N GLN A 74 0.14 -7.54 16.07
CA GLN A 74 -1.29 -7.57 16.40
C GLN A 74 -2.12 -8.39 15.41
N LEU A 75 -1.77 -8.35 14.13
CA LEU A 75 -2.53 -8.99 13.06
C LEU A 75 -2.33 -10.50 12.99
N LYS A 76 -1.24 -11.05 13.56
CA LYS A 76 -0.84 -12.46 13.32
C LYS A 76 -1.01 -12.82 11.84
N ALA A 77 -0.47 -11.96 10.98
CA ALA A 77 -0.63 -11.98 9.52
C ALA A 77 0.01 -13.22 8.83
N GLU A 78 0.26 -14.29 9.57
CA GLU A 78 0.95 -15.52 9.16
C GLU A 78 0.29 -16.21 7.95
N ASN A 79 -0.98 -15.91 7.68
CA ASN A 79 -1.75 -16.50 6.59
C ASN A 79 -1.87 -15.59 5.34
N ILE A 80 -1.34 -14.37 5.37
CA ILE A 80 -1.40 -13.46 4.21
C ILE A 80 -0.18 -13.72 3.32
N SER A 81 -0.42 -13.78 2.01
CA SER A 81 0.66 -13.91 1.02
C SER A 81 1.53 -12.65 1.05
N VAL A 82 2.78 -12.81 1.44
CA VAL A 82 3.76 -11.71 1.43
C VAL A 82 4.26 -11.47 0.01
N ILE A 83 4.25 -10.21 -0.40
CA ILE A 83 4.72 -9.72 -1.69
C ILE A 83 5.97 -8.89 -1.41
N GLU A 84 7.12 -9.35 -1.89
CA GLU A 84 8.38 -8.58 -1.77
C GLU A 84 8.35 -7.41 -2.77
N LEU A 85 8.81 -6.24 -2.34
CA LEU A 85 8.78 -5.03 -3.17
C LEU A 85 9.56 -5.21 -4.48
N ASP A 86 10.73 -5.86 -4.43
CA ASP A 86 11.55 -6.14 -5.61
C ASP A 86 10.78 -6.91 -6.70
N SER A 87 9.91 -7.83 -6.30
CA SER A 87 9.09 -8.63 -7.23
C SER A 87 8.05 -7.80 -7.98
N LEU A 88 7.66 -6.64 -7.44
CA LEU A 88 6.78 -5.67 -8.10
C LEU A 88 7.57 -4.83 -9.11
N THR A 89 8.78 -4.40 -8.75
CA THR A 89 9.65 -3.59 -9.61
C THR A 89 10.08 -4.35 -10.87
N GLU A 90 10.35 -5.65 -10.77
CA GLU A 90 10.65 -6.50 -11.94
C GLU A 90 9.48 -6.60 -12.91
N LYS A 91 8.24 -6.61 -12.40
CA LYS A 91 7.04 -6.64 -13.25
C LYS A 91 6.85 -5.34 -14.01
N ILE A 92 7.12 -4.19 -13.40
CA ILE A 92 7.00 -2.87 -14.04
C ILE A 92 7.98 -2.74 -15.22
N HIS A 93 9.23 -3.18 -15.06
CA HIS A 93 10.21 -3.20 -16.16
C HIS A 93 9.84 -4.16 -17.30
N GLY A 94 9.10 -5.24 -17.00
CA GLY A 94 8.58 -6.16 -18.01
C GLY A 94 7.46 -5.56 -18.89
N PHE A 95 6.80 -4.48 -18.46
CA PHE A 95 5.81 -3.76 -19.27
C PHE A 95 6.44 -2.73 -20.21
N GLN A 96 7.67 -2.26 -19.93
CA GLN A 96 8.38 -1.26 -20.75
C GLN A 96 9.25 -1.84 -21.88
N THR A 97 9.27 -3.17 -22.08
CA THR A 97 10.06 -3.83 -23.15
C THR A 97 9.22 -4.48 -24.25
N LYS A 98 8.03 -3.95 -24.50
CA LYS A 98 7.30 -4.16 -25.75
C LYS A 98 7.02 -2.83 -26.43
N GLU A 99 8.03 -2.28 -27.11
CA GLU A 99 7.90 -1.52 -28.35
C GLU A 99 9.26 -1.41 -29.06
#